data_AF-A0A534SZ08-F1
#
_entry.id   AF-A0A534SZ08-F1
#
_cell.length_a   1.000
_cell.length_b   1.000
_cell.length_c   1.000
_cell.angle_alpha   90.00
_cell.angle_beta   90.00
_cell.angle_gamma   90.00
#
_symmetry.space_group_name_H-M   'P 1'
#
loop_
_entity.id
_entity.type
_entity.pdbx_description
1 polymer ?
#
loop_
_entity_poly.entity_id
_entity_poly.type
_entity_poly.pdbx_seq_one_letter_code
_entity_poly.pdbx_strand_id
1 'polypeptide(L)' 'MNIREAIERLVNRVNLSEAETIDVMNQIMTGEASPLQVAAFLTALRMKGETVEEITGAARVMRDKAHRVHVGAKTV' A
#
# COMPACT_ATOMS: atom_id res chain seq x y z
N MET A 1 -3.14 -0.80 -11.85
CA MET A 1 -3.14 -2.25 -11.56
C MET A 1 -4.15 -2.56 -10.45
N ASN A 2 -4.88 -3.68 -10.52
CA ASN A 2 -5.85 -4.04 -9.47
C ASN A 2 -5.23 -4.92 -8.37
N ILE A 3 -5.89 -5.01 -7.19
CA ILE A 3 -5.36 -5.77 -6.04
C ILE A 3 -5.20 -7.27 -6.32
N ARG A 4 -6.01 -7.86 -7.20
CA ARG A 4 -5.90 -9.28 -7.56
C ARG A 4 -4.61 -9.55 -8.32
N GLU A 5 -4.33 -8.76 -9.35
CA GLU A 5 -3.08 -8.82 -10.12
C GLU A 5 -1.85 -8.60 -9.23
N ALA A 6 -1.97 -7.68 -8.27
CA ALA A 6 -0.93 -7.42 -7.28
C ALA A 6 -0.61 -8.65 -6.44
N ILE A 7 -1.63 -9.31 -5.88
CA ILE A 7 -1.46 -10.54 -5.09
C ILE A 7 -0.79 -11.62 -5.93
N GLU A 8 -1.26 -11.85 -7.16
CA GLU A 8 -0.67 -12.84 -8.07
C GLU A 8 0.83 -12.57 -8.33
N ARG A 9 1.21 -11.31 -8.55
CA ARG A 9 2.63 -10.93 -8.73
C ARG A 9 3.45 -11.12 -7.46
N LEU A 10 2.94 -10.71 -6.31
CA LEU A 10 3.65 -10.83 -5.03
C LEU A 10 3.89 -12.30 -4.65
N VAL A 11 2.90 -13.18 -4.86
CA VAL A 11 3.04 -14.63 -4.67
C VAL A 11 4.13 -15.19 -5.58
N ASN A 12 4.23 -14.70 -6.81
CA ASN A 12 5.29 -15.05 -7.77
C ASN A 12 6.63 -14.34 -7.52
N ARG A 13 6.81 -13.71 -6.35
CA ARG A 13 8.03 -12.98 -5.96
C ARG A 13 8.38 -11.80 -6.88
N VAL A 14 7.41 -11.27 -7.62
CA VAL A 14 7.60 -10.12 -8.52
C VAL A 14 7.35 -8.84 -7.73
N ASN A 15 8.34 -7.93 -7.74
CA ASN A 15 8.21 -6.63 -7.11
C ASN A 15 7.19 -5.76 -7.86
N LEU A 16 6.52 -4.89 -7.09
CA LEU A 16 5.67 -3.84 -7.64
C LEU A 16 6.48 -2.54 -7.71
N SER A 17 6.26 -1.75 -8.75
CA SER A 17 6.77 -0.38 -8.80
C SER A 17 6.00 0.54 -7.85
N GLU A 18 6.56 1.70 -7.51
CA GLU A 18 5.88 2.69 -6.64
C GLU A 18 4.49 3.06 -7.20
N ALA A 19 4.37 3.28 -8.51
CA ALA A 19 3.10 3.61 -9.16
C ALA A 19 2.07 2.47 -9.03
N GLU A 20 2.51 1.23 -9.23
CA GLU A 20 1.66 0.05 -9.07
C GLU A 20 1.19 -0.13 -7.62
N THR A 21 2.07 0.10 -6.64
CA THR A 21 1.68 0.06 -5.24
C THR A 21 0.71 1.18 -4.89
N ILE A 22 0.87 2.38 -5.46
CA ILE A 22 -0.08 3.50 -5.27
C ILE A 22 -1.48 3.10 -5.77
N ASP A 23 -1.59 2.48 -6.94
CA ASP A 23 -2.89 2.03 -7.48
C ASP A 23 -3.59 1.04 -6.54
N VAL A 24 -2.85 0.06 -6.03
CA VAL A 24 -3.39 -0.98 -5.13
C VAL A 24 -3.78 -0.37 -3.78
N MET A 25 -2.92 0.49 -3.23
CA MET A 25 -3.15 1.12 -1.94
C MET A 25 -4.32 2.11 -2.00
N ASN A 26 -4.59 2.74 -3.15
CA ASN A 26 -5.80 3.54 -3.33
C ASN A 26 -7.06 2.67 -3.20
N GLN A 27 -7.13 1.51 -3.86
CA GLN A 27 -8.26 0.58 -3.73
C GLN A 27 -8.47 0.10 -2.28
N ILE A 28 -7.38 -0.14 -1.53
CA ILE A 28 -7.45 -0.51 -0.12
C ILE A 28 -8.02 0.64 0.72
N MET A 29 -7.50 1.86 0.53
CA MET A 29 -7.85 3.01 1.36
C MET A 29 -9.22 3.63 0.98
N THR A 30 -9.75 3.36 -0.22
CA THR A 30 -11.12 3.74 -0.62
C THR A 30 -12.17 2.69 -0.26
N GLY A 31 -11.74 1.52 0.24
CA GLY A 31 -12.65 0.42 0.61
C GLY A 31 -13.15 -0.41 -0.58
N GLU A 32 -12.54 -0.25 -1.76
CA GLU A 32 -12.85 -1.07 -2.95
C GLU A 32 -12.32 -2.50 -2.82
N ALA A 33 -11.24 -2.69 -2.05
CA ALA A 33 -10.71 -4.01 -1.75
C ALA A 33 -11.42 -4.66 -0.54
N SER A 34 -11.82 -5.92 -0.69
CA SER A 34 -12.41 -6.68 0.43
C SER A 34 -11.37 -6.97 1.52
N PRO A 35 -11.79 -7.16 2.78
CA PRO A 35 -10.87 -7.49 3.88
C PRO A 35 -10.00 -8.72 3.60
N LEU A 36 -10.52 -9.72 2.88
CA LEU A 36 -9.77 -10.93 2.51
C LEU A 36 -8.67 -10.62 1.49
N GLN A 37 -8.92 -9.72 0.53
CA GLN A 37 -7.91 -9.30 -0.44
C GLN A 37 -6.81 -8.46 0.23
N VAL A 38 -7.17 -7.60 1.19
CA VAL A 38 -6.18 -6.85 1.99
C VAL A 38 -5.29 -7.81 2.77
N ALA A 39 -5.87 -8.80 3.46
CA ALA A 39 -5.11 -9.79 4.21
C ALA A 39 -4.17 -10.61 3.30
N ALA A 40 -4.66 -11.04 2.13
CA ALA A 40 -3.86 -11.77 1.14
C ALA A 40 -2.71 -10.91 0.60
N PHE A 41 -2.97 -9.65 0.26
CA PHE A 41 -1.95 -8.71 -0.21
C PHE A 41 -0.84 -8.50 0.82
N LEU A 42 -1.19 -8.21 2.08
CA LEU A 42 -0.22 -7.99 3.16
C LEU A 42 0.60 -9.26 3.45
N THR A 43 -0.04 -10.43 3.42
CA THR A 43 0.64 -11.72 3.63
C THR A 43 1.61 -12.02 2.49
N ALA A 44 1.18 -11.86 1.24
CA ALA A 44 2.03 -12.07 0.08
C ALA A 44 3.22 -11.09 0.05
N LEU A 45 2.98 -9.82 0.40
CA LEU A 45 4.02 -8.79 0.49
C LEU A 45 5.09 -9.16 1.53
N ARG A 46 4.66 -9.58 2.73
CA ARG A 46 5.58 -10.09 3.78
C ARG A 46 6.32 -11.34 3.35
N MET A 47 5.64 -12.30 2.74
CA MET A 47 6.26 -13.54 2.29
C MET A 47 7.33 -13.27 1.24
N LYS A 48 7.07 -12.35 0.30
CA LYS A 48 8.02 -11.91 -0.73
C LYS A 48 9.23 -11.20 -0.11
N GLY A 49 8.97 -10.32 0.87
CA GLY A 49 9.91 -9.32 1.37
C GLY A 49 9.66 -7.98 0.68
N GLU A 50 9.41 -6.94 1.46
CA GLU A 50 8.99 -5.62 0.97
C GLU A 50 10.17 -4.82 0.38
N THR A 51 9.96 -4.09 -0.73
CA THR A 51 10.97 -3.17 -1.29
C THR A 51 10.75 -1.72 -0.88
N VAL A 52 11.76 -0.87 -1.12
CA VAL A 52 11.67 0.57 -0.83
C VAL A 52 10.57 1.23 -1.63
N GLU A 53 10.42 0.88 -2.91
CA GLU A 53 9.40 1.41 -3.81
C GLU A 53 7.98 1.05 -3.32
N GLU A 54 7.78 -0.19 -2.89
CA GLU A 54 6.50 -0.68 -2.35
C GLU A 54 6.13 0.06 -1.06
N ILE A 55 7.08 0.16 -0.12
CA ILE A 55 6.86 0.88 1.14
C ILE A 55 6.61 2.37 0.89
N THR A 56 7.36 2.98 -0.04
CA THR A 56 7.23 4.41 -0.37
C THR A 56 5.87 4.71 -0.99
N GLY A 57 5.43 3.89 -1.95
CA GLY A 57 4.12 4.03 -2.58
C GLY A 57 2.98 3.88 -1.57
N ALA A 58 3.07 2.88 -0.69
CA ALA A 58 2.09 2.67 0.37
C ALA A 58 2.03 3.83 1.36
N ALA A 59 3.19 4.29 1.85
CA ALA A 59 3.27 5.40 2.79
C ALA A 59 2.76 6.71 2.17
N ARG A 60 2.98 6.94 0.87
CA ARG A 60 2.45 8.10 0.15
C ARG A 60 0.92 8.12 0.19
N VAL A 61 0.27 7.03 -0.24
CA VAL A 61 -1.20 6.95 -0.23
C VAL A 61 -1.75 7.08 1.19
N MET A 62 -1.14 6.42 2.17
CA MET A 62 -1.58 6.53 3.57
C MET A 62 -1.51 7.98 4.07
N ARG A 63 -0.42 8.71 3.79
CA ARG A 63 -0.28 10.12 4.18
C ARG A 63 -1.24 11.04 3.45
N ASP A 64 -1.50 10.77 2.17
CA ASP A 64 -2.43 11.58 1.36
C ASP A 64 -3.88 11.43 1.83
N LYS A 65 -4.24 10.25 2.36
CA LYS A 65 -5.58 9.95 2.90
C LYS A 65 -5.73 10.25 4.39
N ALA A 66 -4.64 10.50 5.11
CA ALA A 66 -4.68 10.76 6.54
C ALA A 66 -5.27 12.15 6.86
N HIS A 67 -6.04 12.24 7.94
CA HIS A 67 -6.40 13.54 8.51
C HIS A 67 -5.18 14.21 9.13
N ARG A 68 -4.87 15.44 8.67
CA ARG A 68 -3.75 16.23 9.19
C ARG A 68 -4.11 16.87 10.52
N VAL A 69 -3.42 16.45 11.58
CA VAL A 69 -3.51 17.07 12.91
C VAL A 69 -2.50 18.21 12.99
N HIS A 70 -3.00 19.44 13.13
CA HIS A 70 -2.15 20.62 13.33
C HIS A 70 -1.98 20.84 14.83
N VAL A 71 -0.79 20.56 15.35
CA VAL A 71 -0.42 20.92 16.72
C VAL A 71 0.12 22.35 16.69
N GLY A 72 -0.59 23.29 17.32
CA GLY A 72 -0.29 24.74 17.26
C GLY A 72 1.04 25.17 17.91
N ALA A 73 1.95 24.24 18.21
CA ALA A 73 3.26 24.53 18.75
C ALA A 73 4.27 24.66 17.61
N LYS A 74 4.96 25.81 17.55
CA LYS A 74 6.22 25.89 16.81
C LYS A 74 7.21 24.97 17.52
N THR A 75 7.65 23.91 16.85
CA THR A 75 8.78 23.11 17.31
C THR A 75 9.97 24.06 17.46
N VAL A 76 10.51 24.15 18.67
CA VAL A 76 11.69 24.96 19.02
C VAL A 76 12.95 24.34 18.43
#